data_AF-A0A918XNV2-F1
#
_entry.id   AF-A0A918XNV2-F1
#
_cell.length_a   1.000
_cell.length_b   1.000
_cell.length_c   1.000
_cell.angle_alpha   90.00
_cell.angle_beta   90.00
_cell.angle_gamma   90.00
#
_symmetry.space_group_name_H-M   'P 1'
#
loop_
_entity.id
_entity.type
_entity.pdbx_description
1 polymer ?
#
loop_
_entity_poly.entity_id
_entity_poly.type
_entity_poly.pdbx_seq_one_letter_code
_entity_poly.pdbx_strand_id
1 'polypeptide(L)'
;MAKTKGTPANDTLLGTDGNDVLRSGPADDLLQGGGGDDSLYGNPGNDTLSGGAGDDFLRGDPGDDVLYGGDGSDTLLGGVGDDVLYGGAGDRLIDGGVGNDTLYIASEADLTGIEIRNVEHIVFTGPVHLTLTGTAGDDTLVGGAGNDVLSGGDGSDVLFGESGNDLLVGGNGADVLYGGAGTDTLSGGTGDDTVWAEAGDGPLDGGDGNDVLVVAQGTDLDGLAQSGFETAWFVDGTGTVVETRDLTPPVDLNGPTFLFRSGGLVQAMQVDGTETARFGDSEGLTSDWQLAGKGDVNGDGQDDFVWRNQNDGSFAVWSLDETRPIELGDVFGLEPRYGLAAFADFNGDGTDDYLWRDADTGNIAVWTTSGLNSVTKGDLLGIDNTWQIAAVDQFGNGGQDILWRNAGTGEIAIWEMNGTGEPTRGAVHGIANDWQLAETADFDADGRADMLWRNQNDGSLAVWTSEGGGAVARGNVLGLGTDWQVAGTADFGGDGKADLLLRNDSLGQVAVWQMDGTGEPVRGSTFEVPAGWQVQAIDDFNGDGKADILWRNQQAGVMSVWEMDGDAAAQRYDFGFDGDLTVLAVRDLSADGQQGILARASNGDLAAFMFNDGAAPTVAAIGQLPTDWDLL
;
A
#
# COMPACT_ATOMS: atom_id res chain seq x y z
N MET A 1 22.58 58.16 -45.33
CA MET A 1 21.65 58.27 -46.49
C MET A 1 22.37 58.50 -47.83
N ALA A 2 23.16 57.52 -48.22
CA ALA A 2 23.38 57.08 -49.57
C ALA A 2 22.13 56.38 -50.14
N LYS A 3 21.94 56.52 -51.45
CA LYS A 3 21.02 55.69 -52.25
C LYS A 3 21.82 55.15 -53.42
N THR A 4 22.12 53.86 -53.42
CA THR A 4 22.93 53.20 -54.45
C THR A 4 22.11 52.12 -55.12
N LYS A 5 22.31 51.97 -56.43
CA LYS A 5 21.63 50.95 -57.24
C LYS A 5 22.68 50.16 -58.01
N GLY A 6 22.60 48.83 -57.90
CA GLY A 6 23.44 47.88 -58.61
C GLY A 6 23.19 47.84 -60.13
N THR A 7 24.09 47.17 -60.80
CA THR A 7 24.16 46.87 -62.23
C THR A 7 23.73 45.41 -62.47
N PRO A 8 23.56 44.96 -63.73
CA PRO A 8 23.27 43.55 -64.01
C PRO A 8 24.39 42.53 -63.75
N ALA A 9 25.46 42.90 -63.06
CA ALA A 9 26.61 42.06 -62.76
C ALA A 9 26.89 42.10 -61.26
N ASN A 10 27.68 41.16 -60.76
CA ASN A 10 28.05 41.08 -59.34
C ASN A 10 28.68 42.40 -58.86
N ASP A 11 28.03 43.02 -57.89
CA ASP A 11 28.32 44.31 -57.33
C ASP A 11 28.65 44.20 -55.84
N THR A 12 29.39 45.19 -55.35
CA THR A 12 29.58 45.41 -53.91
C THR A 12 29.04 46.78 -53.58
N LEU A 13 27.96 46.81 -52.80
CA LEU A 13 27.27 48.00 -52.37
C LEU A 13 27.58 48.25 -50.90
N LEU A 14 28.28 49.34 -50.61
CA LEU A 14 28.65 49.75 -49.26
C LEU A 14 27.85 50.99 -48.88
N GLY A 15 27.18 50.92 -47.73
CA GLY A 15 26.57 52.06 -47.05
C GLY A 15 27.58 52.84 -46.22
N THR A 16 27.05 53.60 -45.28
CA THR A 16 27.71 54.59 -44.44
C THR A 16 27.26 54.41 -42.98
N ASP A 17 27.75 55.24 -42.06
CA ASP A 17 27.33 55.20 -40.65
C ASP A 17 25.92 55.79 -40.41
N GLY A 18 25.05 55.90 -41.42
CA GLY A 18 23.68 56.31 -41.15
C GLY A 18 22.70 55.95 -42.24
N ASN A 19 21.45 55.68 -41.86
CA ASN A 19 20.32 55.15 -42.62
C ASN A 19 20.41 55.27 -44.15
N ASP A 20 20.63 54.13 -44.79
CA ASP A 20 20.91 53.94 -46.19
C ASP A 20 19.89 53.03 -46.88
N VAL A 21 19.79 53.17 -48.20
CA VAL A 21 18.95 52.29 -49.02
C VAL A 21 19.82 51.73 -50.14
N LEU A 22 20.12 50.43 -50.05
CA LEU A 22 20.93 49.68 -50.99
C LEU A 22 20.04 48.73 -51.79
N ARG A 23 20.16 48.75 -53.12
CA ARG A 23 19.40 47.85 -54.01
C ARG A 23 20.31 47.29 -55.08
N SER A 24 20.50 45.97 -55.08
CA SER A 24 21.35 45.24 -56.04
C SER A 24 20.74 45.11 -57.44
N GLY A 25 21.48 44.44 -58.31
CA GLY A 25 20.99 43.96 -59.60
C GLY A 25 20.41 42.53 -59.51
N PRO A 26 20.21 41.87 -60.66
CA PRO A 26 19.80 40.46 -60.77
C PRO A 26 20.95 39.43 -60.68
N ALA A 27 22.09 39.76 -60.09
CA ALA A 27 23.28 38.91 -60.03
C ALA A 27 23.73 38.76 -58.57
N ASP A 28 24.62 37.79 -58.28
CA ASP A 28 25.09 37.54 -56.92
C ASP A 28 25.92 38.71 -56.37
N ASP A 29 25.32 39.46 -55.45
CA ASP A 29 25.76 40.76 -54.97
C ASP A 29 26.10 40.73 -53.47
N LEU A 30 26.97 41.66 -53.04
CA LEU A 30 27.32 41.87 -51.63
C LEU A 30 26.85 43.25 -51.17
N LEU A 31 25.96 43.30 -50.18
CA LEU A 31 25.41 44.53 -49.61
C LEU A 31 25.82 44.64 -48.13
N GLN A 32 26.36 45.79 -47.76
CA GLN A 32 26.72 46.11 -46.37
C GLN A 32 26.12 47.48 -46.00
N GLY A 33 25.17 47.50 -45.06
CA GLY A 33 24.52 48.72 -44.58
C GLY A 33 25.49 49.61 -43.80
N GLY A 34 26.10 49.05 -42.76
CA GLY A 34 27.09 49.73 -41.95
C GLY A 34 26.51 50.11 -40.60
N GLY A 35 26.23 51.39 -40.38
CA GLY A 35 25.59 51.85 -39.14
C GLY A 35 24.33 52.65 -39.43
N GLY A 36 23.40 52.71 -38.46
CA GLY A 36 22.08 53.32 -38.62
C GLY A 36 21.06 52.35 -39.21
N ASP A 37 19.80 52.77 -39.29
CA ASP A 37 18.70 51.89 -39.73
C ASP A 37 18.64 51.82 -41.26
N ASP A 38 19.11 50.71 -41.82
CA ASP A 38 19.32 50.51 -43.24
C ASP A 38 18.22 49.67 -43.90
N SER A 39 18.10 49.80 -45.23
CA SER A 39 17.20 48.94 -46.02
C SER A 39 17.94 48.35 -47.22
N LEU A 40 18.21 47.05 -47.14
CA LEU A 40 18.95 46.27 -48.11
C LEU A 40 17.99 45.36 -48.90
N TYR A 41 18.12 45.37 -50.23
CA TYR A 41 17.31 44.56 -51.13
C TYR A 41 18.20 43.84 -52.15
N GLY A 42 18.30 42.52 -52.01
CA GLY A 42 19.03 41.60 -52.89
C GLY A 42 18.52 41.58 -54.33
N ASN A 43 17.19 41.50 -54.51
CA ASN A 43 16.58 41.21 -55.81
C ASN A 43 17.02 39.79 -56.27
N PRO A 44 16.80 39.36 -57.53
CA PRO A 44 17.22 38.01 -57.92
C PRO A 44 18.74 37.80 -57.87
N GLY A 45 19.20 36.63 -57.44
CA GLY A 45 20.63 36.31 -57.32
C GLY A 45 20.91 35.66 -55.98
N ASN A 46 22.06 35.00 -55.81
CA ASN A 46 22.45 34.46 -54.50
C ASN A 46 23.28 35.53 -53.79
N ASP A 47 22.61 36.34 -52.99
CA ASP A 47 23.17 37.57 -52.43
C ASP A 47 23.65 37.37 -51.00
N THR A 48 24.56 38.24 -50.57
CA THR A 48 24.97 38.36 -49.17
C THR A 48 24.65 39.75 -48.65
N LEU A 49 23.74 39.83 -47.68
CA LEU A 49 23.27 41.07 -47.08
C LEU A 49 23.71 41.14 -45.62
N SER A 50 24.28 42.28 -45.22
CA SER A 50 24.62 42.57 -43.82
C SER A 50 24.10 43.93 -43.43
N GLY A 51 23.20 43.98 -42.45
CA GLY A 51 22.64 45.22 -41.90
C GLY A 51 23.71 46.02 -41.18
N GLY A 52 24.25 45.45 -40.11
CA GLY A 52 25.33 46.05 -39.34
C GLY A 52 24.84 46.47 -37.98
N ALA A 53 24.89 47.76 -37.65
CA ALA A 53 24.36 48.26 -36.38
C ALA A 53 23.19 49.20 -36.61
N GLY A 54 22.04 48.98 -35.99
CA GLY A 54 20.81 49.74 -36.23
C GLY A 54 19.61 48.82 -36.38
N ASP A 55 18.40 49.36 -36.51
CA ASP A 55 17.22 48.53 -36.78
C ASP A 55 17.07 48.32 -38.30
N ASP A 56 17.61 47.23 -38.81
CA ASP A 56 17.79 47.02 -40.25
C ASP A 56 16.65 46.22 -40.90
N PHE A 57 16.39 46.52 -42.19
CA PHE A 57 15.48 45.74 -43.04
C PHE A 57 16.27 45.06 -44.15
N LEU A 58 16.34 43.73 -44.11
CA LEU A 58 17.03 42.90 -45.09
C LEU A 58 16.04 42.04 -45.84
N ARG A 59 16.16 42.03 -47.17
CA ARG A 59 15.33 41.20 -48.05
C ARG A 59 16.18 40.57 -49.15
N GLY A 60 16.29 39.24 -49.13
CA GLY A 60 17.01 38.43 -50.11
C GLY A 60 16.35 38.49 -51.49
N ASP A 61 15.02 38.29 -51.56
CA ASP A 61 14.25 38.15 -52.82
C ASP A 61 14.52 36.74 -53.45
N PRO A 62 14.36 36.47 -54.77
CA PRO A 62 14.64 35.11 -55.27
C PRO A 62 16.13 34.75 -55.42
N GLY A 63 16.58 33.71 -54.74
CA GLY A 63 17.93 33.15 -54.77
C GLY A 63 18.22 32.42 -53.47
N ASP A 64 19.37 31.73 -53.38
CA ASP A 64 19.83 31.17 -52.11
C ASP A 64 20.69 32.23 -51.42
N ASP A 65 20.08 33.00 -50.52
CA ASP A 65 20.66 34.20 -49.93
C ASP A 65 21.26 33.97 -48.55
N VAL A 66 22.21 34.84 -48.17
CA VAL A 66 22.78 34.89 -46.81
C VAL A 66 22.52 36.24 -46.18
N LEU A 67 21.72 36.26 -45.10
CA LEU A 67 21.32 37.48 -44.41
C LEU A 67 21.91 37.54 -43.00
N TYR A 68 22.60 38.64 -42.69
CA TYR A 68 23.10 38.96 -41.34
C TYR A 68 22.40 40.22 -40.84
N GLY A 69 21.52 40.10 -39.84
CA GLY A 69 20.87 41.25 -39.20
C GLY A 69 21.91 42.18 -38.60
N GLY A 70 22.57 41.70 -37.55
CA GLY A 70 23.61 42.42 -36.84
C GLY A 70 23.14 42.85 -35.46
N ASP A 71 23.54 44.05 -35.04
CA ASP A 71 23.15 44.62 -33.75
C ASP A 71 21.91 45.49 -33.95
N GLY A 72 20.78 45.15 -33.32
CA GLY A 72 19.58 46.00 -33.34
C GLY A 72 18.30 45.16 -33.43
N SER A 73 17.17 45.83 -33.65
CA SER A 73 15.90 45.13 -33.88
C SER A 73 15.62 44.99 -35.37
N ASP A 74 16.13 43.92 -35.97
CA ASP A 74 16.13 43.75 -37.42
C ASP A 74 14.88 43.02 -37.94
N THR A 75 14.69 43.09 -39.25
CA THR A 75 13.74 42.29 -40.02
C THR A 75 14.46 41.61 -41.17
N LEU A 76 14.52 40.28 -41.14
CA LEU A 76 15.17 39.46 -42.15
C LEU A 76 14.12 38.67 -42.93
N LEU A 77 14.11 38.82 -44.24
CA LEU A 77 13.23 38.10 -45.16
C LEU A 77 14.11 37.41 -46.22
N GLY A 78 14.21 36.07 -46.17
CA GLY A 78 14.97 35.28 -47.15
C GLY A 78 14.35 35.43 -48.54
N GLY A 79 13.21 34.79 -48.76
CA GLY A 79 12.41 34.99 -49.96
C GLY A 79 12.09 33.67 -50.66
N VAL A 80 12.66 33.45 -51.83
CA VAL A 80 12.46 32.20 -52.58
C VAL A 80 13.82 31.59 -52.89
N GLY A 81 14.11 30.42 -52.34
CA GLY A 81 15.40 29.74 -52.41
C GLY A 81 15.71 29.10 -51.06
N ASP A 82 16.81 28.34 -50.98
CA ASP A 82 17.23 27.75 -49.71
C ASP A 82 18.14 28.77 -48.98
N ASP A 83 17.56 29.53 -48.06
CA ASP A 83 18.20 30.71 -47.45
C ASP A 83 18.93 30.39 -46.13
N VAL A 84 19.98 31.17 -45.83
CA VAL A 84 20.69 31.14 -44.54
C VAL A 84 20.57 32.48 -43.83
N LEU A 85 19.89 32.49 -42.70
CA LEU A 85 19.61 33.68 -41.92
C LEU A 85 20.40 33.64 -40.60
N TYR A 86 21.05 34.75 -40.25
CA TYR A 86 21.74 34.94 -38.99
C TYR A 86 21.02 36.03 -38.19
N GLY A 87 20.17 35.58 -37.26
CA GLY A 87 19.37 36.43 -36.39
C GLY A 87 20.10 36.83 -35.11
N GLY A 88 19.80 38.03 -34.62
CA GLY A 88 20.35 38.64 -33.42
C GLY A 88 19.34 38.82 -32.29
N ALA A 89 19.85 39.27 -31.14
CA ALA A 89 19.02 39.62 -29.98
C ALA A 89 18.10 40.81 -30.31
N GLY A 90 16.79 40.68 -30.08
CA GLY A 90 15.85 41.78 -30.27
C GLY A 90 15.31 41.96 -31.70
N ASP A 91 15.64 41.06 -32.63
CA ASP A 91 15.03 40.99 -33.96
C ASP A 91 13.50 40.86 -33.86
N ARG A 92 12.79 41.48 -34.80
CA ARG A 92 11.33 41.53 -34.77
C ARG A 92 10.69 40.43 -35.59
N LEU A 93 11.27 40.13 -36.76
CA LEU A 93 10.73 39.19 -37.72
C LEU A 93 11.87 38.52 -38.49
N ILE A 94 11.87 37.20 -38.46
CA ILE A 94 12.72 36.36 -39.31
C ILE A 94 11.79 35.44 -40.10
N ASP A 95 11.83 35.55 -41.42
CA ASP A 95 11.01 34.76 -42.34
C ASP A 95 11.92 34.15 -43.41
N GLY A 96 12.11 32.83 -43.39
CA GLY A 96 12.93 32.12 -44.40
C GLY A 96 12.27 32.19 -45.78
N GLY A 97 11.00 31.84 -45.84
CA GLY A 97 10.15 32.05 -47.01
C GLY A 97 9.82 30.74 -47.70
N VAL A 98 10.15 30.62 -48.99
CA VAL A 98 9.88 29.40 -49.77
C VAL A 98 11.21 28.72 -50.09
N GLY A 99 11.49 27.61 -49.42
CA GLY A 99 12.70 26.83 -49.59
C GLY A 99 12.88 25.86 -48.43
N ASN A 100 14.12 25.37 -48.25
CA ASN A 100 14.55 24.76 -47.00
C ASN A 100 15.54 25.71 -46.33
N ASP A 101 15.03 26.46 -45.36
CA ASP A 101 15.74 27.59 -44.80
C ASP A 101 16.42 27.22 -43.48
N THR A 102 17.61 27.78 -43.25
CA THR A 102 18.36 27.60 -42.01
C THR A 102 18.54 28.91 -41.28
N LEU A 103 18.06 28.97 -40.03
CA LEU A 103 18.28 30.10 -39.12
C LEU A 103 19.36 29.75 -38.10
N TYR A 104 20.42 30.54 -38.06
CA TYR A 104 21.40 30.55 -36.99
C TYR A 104 21.09 31.66 -36.00
N ILE A 105 21.00 31.29 -34.72
CA ILE A 105 20.81 32.23 -33.61
C ILE A 105 22.08 32.26 -32.78
N ALA A 106 22.60 33.48 -32.58
CA ALA A 106 23.79 33.70 -31.77
C ALA A 106 23.50 33.48 -30.27
N SER A 107 24.51 33.01 -29.53
CA SER A 107 24.43 32.47 -28.17
C SER A 107 24.00 33.44 -27.05
N GLU A 108 23.72 34.71 -27.38
CA GLU A 108 23.31 35.74 -26.40
C GLU A 108 21.97 36.41 -26.79
N ALA A 109 21.24 35.85 -27.76
CA ALA A 109 19.99 36.43 -28.23
C ALA A 109 18.83 36.18 -27.26
N ASP A 110 18.28 37.25 -26.69
CA ASP A 110 16.93 37.23 -26.12
C ASP A 110 15.92 37.13 -27.27
N LEU A 111 15.24 36.00 -27.36
CA LEU A 111 14.23 35.71 -28.39
C LEU A 111 12.83 36.18 -27.97
N THR A 112 12.69 36.85 -26.83
CA THR A 112 11.39 37.33 -26.38
C THR A 112 10.79 38.31 -27.39
N GLY A 113 9.70 37.90 -28.05
CA GLY A 113 8.96 38.74 -28.99
C GLY A 113 9.47 38.70 -30.43
N ILE A 114 10.44 37.83 -30.76
CA ILE A 114 10.79 37.54 -32.15
C ILE A 114 9.71 36.69 -32.80
N GLU A 115 9.31 37.04 -34.00
CA GLU A 115 8.45 36.18 -34.82
C GLU A 115 9.30 35.44 -35.86
N ILE A 116 9.42 34.12 -35.71
CA ILE A 116 10.11 33.25 -36.67
C ILE A 116 9.07 32.49 -37.49
N ARG A 117 9.17 32.53 -38.82
CA ARG A 117 8.25 31.86 -39.75
C ARG A 117 9.02 31.18 -40.88
N ASN A 118 8.44 30.10 -41.41
CA ASN A 118 8.93 29.42 -42.62
C ASN A 118 10.44 29.15 -42.56
N VAL A 119 10.89 28.48 -41.48
CA VAL A 119 12.27 28.03 -41.31
C VAL A 119 12.23 26.55 -40.93
N GLU A 120 12.89 25.72 -41.73
CA GLU A 120 12.92 24.27 -41.53
C GLU A 120 13.99 23.83 -40.53
N HIS A 121 15.10 24.56 -40.43
CA HIS A 121 16.20 24.24 -39.52
C HIS A 121 16.63 25.46 -38.69
N ILE A 122 16.46 25.37 -37.36
CA ILE A 122 16.96 26.38 -36.42
C ILE A 122 18.18 25.80 -35.72
N VAL A 123 19.28 26.55 -35.71
CA VAL A 123 20.56 26.15 -35.12
C VAL A 123 21.02 27.20 -34.12
N PHE A 124 21.10 26.80 -32.85
CA PHE A 124 21.70 27.61 -31.79
C PHE A 124 23.20 27.38 -31.74
N THR A 125 23.99 28.45 -31.67
CA THR A 125 25.47 28.37 -31.80
C THR A 125 26.24 28.48 -30.47
N GLY A 126 25.55 28.45 -29.32
CA GLY A 126 26.13 28.34 -27.97
C GLY A 126 25.09 27.92 -26.93
N PRO A 127 25.42 27.93 -25.62
CA PRO A 127 24.49 27.54 -24.57
C PRO A 127 23.42 28.63 -24.40
N VAL A 128 22.20 28.38 -24.85
CA VAL A 128 21.08 29.34 -24.85
C VAL A 128 20.07 28.89 -23.81
N HIS A 129 19.56 29.81 -22.99
CA HIS A 129 18.36 29.55 -22.19
C HIS A 129 17.15 29.57 -23.13
N LEU A 130 16.59 28.40 -23.42
CA LEU A 130 15.38 28.25 -24.20
C LEU A 130 14.15 28.29 -23.31
N THR A 131 13.10 28.95 -23.78
CA THR A 131 11.74 28.79 -23.25
C THR A 131 10.88 28.18 -24.34
N LEU A 132 10.59 26.88 -24.22
CA LEU A 132 9.79 26.12 -25.17
C LEU A 132 8.44 25.76 -24.55
N THR A 133 7.39 25.87 -25.34
CA THR A 133 6.05 25.42 -24.95
C THR A 133 5.47 24.61 -26.09
N GLY A 134 5.06 23.39 -25.80
CA GLY A 134 4.37 22.51 -26.73
C GLY A 134 2.94 22.97 -26.98
N THR A 135 2.20 22.11 -27.65
CA THR A 135 0.86 22.34 -28.15
C THR A 135 -0.15 21.55 -27.32
N ALA A 136 -1.19 21.02 -27.96
CA ALA A 136 -2.23 20.24 -27.30
C ALA A 136 -2.23 18.77 -27.76
N GLY A 137 -1.14 18.32 -28.36
CA GLY A 137 -0.93 16.92 -28.73
C GLY A 137 0.52 16.54 -28.47
N ASP A 138 0.83 15.26 -28.66
CA ASP A 138 2.12 14.66 -28.29
C ASP A 138 3.32 15.36 -28.95
N ASP A 139 4.09 16.08 -28.14
CA ASP A 139 5.22 16.90 -28.54
C ASP A 139 6.55 16.29 -28.06
N THR A 140 7.63 16.67 -28.74
CA THR A 140 9.01 16.35 -28.30
C THR A 140 9.79 17.64 -28.22
N LEU A 141 10.18 18.02 -27.01
CA LEU A 141 10.88 19.27 -26.73
C LEU A 141 12.31 18.97 -26.27
N VAL A 142 13.28 19.72 -26.79
CA VAL A 142 14.71 19.56 -26.46
C VAL A 142 15.29 20.94 -26.14
N GLY A 143 15.75 21.15 -24.91
CA GLY A 143 16.34 22.40 -24.40
C GLY A 143 17.77 22.59 -24.90
N GLY A 144 18.60 21.55 -24.76
CA GLY A 144 19.97 21.56 -25.25
C GLY A 144 20.96 22.02 -24.17
N ALA A 145 21.93 22.85 -24.54
CA ALA A 145 22.87 23.38 -23.56
C ALA A 145 22.36 24.72 -23.03
N GLY A 146 22.29 24.89 -21.72
CA GLY A 146 21.70 26.08 -21.11
C GLY A 146 20.92 25.70 -19.88
N ASN A 147 20.44 26.69 -19.13
CA ASN A 147 19.39 26.41 -18.17
C ASN A 147 18.10 26.63 -18.94
N ASP A 148 17.22 25.67 -19.13
CA ASP A 148 16.08 25.79 -20.04
C ASP A 148 14.74 25.71 -19.28
N VAL A 149 13.66 26.18 -19.93
CA VAL A 149 12.29 26.06 -19.42
C VAL A 149 11.44 25.40 -20.51
N LEU A 150 11.03 24.16 -20.27
CA LEU A 150 10.24 23.35 -21.20
C LEU A 150 8.88 23.06 -20.58
N SER A 151 7.81 23.27 -21.35
CA SER A 151 6.45 22.89 -20.97
C SER A 151 5.78 22.10 -22.08
N GLY A 152 5.37 20.87 -21.82
CA GLY A 152 4.73 19.98 -22.81
C GLY A 152 3.35 20.48 -23.22
N GLY A 153 2.44 20.64 -22.26
CA GLY A 153 1.10 21.18 -22.50
C GLY A 153 0.03 20.11 -22.28
N ASP A 154 -0.87 19.91 -23.24
CA ASP A 154 -1.75 18.74 -23.25
C ASP A 154 -1.17 17.72 -24.23
N GLY A 155 -1.22 16.42 -23.91
CA GLY A 155 -0.67 15.37 -24.78
C GLY A 155 0.21 14.42 -23.99
N SER A 156 0.70 13.36 -24.64
CA SER A 156 1.77 12.54 -24.07
C SER A 156 3.11 13.03 -24.60
N ASP A 157 3.79 13.84 -23.82
CA ASP A 157 4.95 14.61 -24.26
C ASP A 157 6.28 13.96 -23.83
N VAL A 158 7.35 14.28 -24.57
CA VAL A 158 8.71 13.88 -24.23
C VAL A 158 9.61 15.10 -24.14
N LEU A 159 10.14 15.38 -22.96
CA LEU A 159 10.94 16.57 -22.67
C LEU A 159 12.38 16.18 -22.32
N PHE A 160 13.34 16.82 -22.98
CA PHE A 160 14.78 16.68 -22.73
C PHE A 160 15.40 18.04 -22.37
N GLY A 161 15.86 18.20 -21.13
CA GLY A 161 16.60 19.39 -20.68
C GLY A 161 18.01 19.45 -21.28
N GLU A 162 18.70 18.30 -21.26
CA GLU A 162 20.06 18.06 -21.75
C GLU A 162 21.15 18.54 -20.79
N SER A 163 21.71 19.75 -20.89
CA SER A 163 22.79 20.15 -19.97
C SER A 163 22.62 21.57 -19.45
N GLY A 164 22.69 21.71 -18.13
CA GLY A 164 22.49 22.93 -17.38
C GLY A 164 21.40 22.70 -16.33
N ASN A 165 20.85 23.76 -15.75
CA ASN A 165 19.86 23.63 -14.69
C ASN A 165 18.48 23.97 -15.24
N ASP A 166 17.72 22.94 -15.58
CA ASP A 166 16.50 23.04 -16.38
C ASP A 166 15.23 22.96 -15.52
N LEU A 167 14.14 23.52 -16.04
CA LEU A 167 12.79 23.38 -15.51
C LEU A 167 11.91 22.72 -16.57
N LEU A 168 11.49 21.48 -16.31
CA LEU A 168 10.62 20.71 -17.19
C LEU A 168 9.26 20.50 -16.51
N VAL A 169 8.19 20.80 -17.25
CA VAL A 169 6.80 20.55 -16.84
C VAL A 169 6.10 19.78 -17.94
N GLY A 170 5.68 18.54 -17.67
CA GLY A 170 4.93 17.70 -18.62
C GLY A 170 3.59 18.34 -18.97
N GLY A 171 2.69 18.39 -18.00
CA GLY A 171 1.38 19.03 -18.14
C GLY A 171 0.25 18.03 -17.94
N ASN A 172 -0.64 17.91 -18.93
CA ASN A 172 -1.72 16.94 -18.89
C ASN A 172 -1.45 15.79 -19.85
N GLY A 173 -1.37 14.56 -19.36
CA GLY A 173 -1.20 13.36 -20.16
C GLY A 173 -0.20 12.41 -19.51
N ALA A 174 0.27 11.42 -20.25
CA ALA A 174 1.31 10.53 -19.75
C ALA A 174 2.64 10.97 -20.36
N ASP A 175 3.45 11.67 -19.58
CA ASP A 175 4.65 12.38 -20.03
C ASP A 175 5.94 11.66 -19.65
N VAL A 176 7.02 11.93 -20.38
CA VAL A 176 8.37 11.42 -20.09
C VAL A 176 9.36 12.57 -20.00
N LEU A 177 9.98 12.74 -18.83
CA LEU A 177 10.89 13.86 -18.56
C LEU A 177 12.31 13.38 -18.28
N TYR A 178 13.27 13.98 -18.98
CA TYR A 178 14.71 13.80 -18.80
C TYR A 178 15.37 15.16 -18.53
N GLY A 179 15.81 15.40 -17.29
CA GLY A 179 16.53 16.63 -16.92
C GLY A 179 17.89 16.69 -17.61
N GLY A 180 18.67 15.62 -17.41
CA GLY A 180 20.00 15.48 -17.96
C GLY A 180 21.05 15.98 -16.97
N ALA A 181 22.12 16.59 -17.49
CA ALA A 181 23.25 16.99 -16.67
C ALA A 181 23.05 18.37 -16.04
N GLY A 182 22.74 18.41 -14.75
CA GLY A 182 22.83 19.60 -13.92
C GLY A 182 21.99 19.51 -12.67
N THR A 183 21.43 20.62 -12.21
CA THR A 183 20.46 20.63 -11.10
C THR A 183 19.11 21.04 -11.64
N ASP A 184 18.35 20.04 -12.05
CA ASP A 184 17.09 20.21 -12.77
C ASP A 184 15.88 20.16 -11.84
N THR A 185 14.77 20.74 -12.26
CA THR A 185 13.46 20.65 -11.58
C THR A 185 12.45 20.08 -12.55
N LEU A 186 11.87 18.93 -12.21
CA LEU A 186 10.98 18.19 -13.10
C LEU A 186 9.62 18.00 -12.42
N SER A 187 8.54 18.22 -13.18
CA SER A 187 7.16 17.98 -12.74
C SER A 187 6.38 17.29 -13.85
N GLY A 188 5.84 16.10 -13.59
CA GLY A 188 5.01 15.36 -14.56
C GLY A 188 3.70 16.09 -14.81
N GLY A 189 2.91 16.31 -13.77
CA GLY A 189 1.68 17.10 -13.84
C GLY A 189 0.46 16.25 -13.52
N THR A 190 -0.43 16.03 -14.49
CA THR A 190 -1.57 15.13 -14.32
C THR A 190 -1.52 14.01 -15.35
N GLY A 191 -1.84 12.79 -14.94
CA GLY A 191 -1.73 11.59 -15.76
C GLY A 191 -0.60 10.69 -15.26
N ASP A 192 -0.35 9.56 -15.92
CA ASP A 192 0.62 8.57 -15.44
C ASP A 192 2.00 8.89 -16.05
N ASP A 193 2.86 9.54 -15.29
CA ASP A 193 4.11 10.14 -15.79
C ASP A 193 5.35 9.29 -15.49
N THR A 194 6.42 9.50 -16.27
CA THR A 194 7.73 8.88 -16.06
C THR A 194 8.81 9.95 -15.96
N VAL A 195 9.42 10.07 -14.77
CA VAL A 195 10.49 11.04 -14.49
C VAL A 195 11.82 10.32 -14.30
N TRP A 196 12.83 10.68 -15.08
CA TRP A 196 14.18 10.12 -14.94
C TRP A 196 15.03 10.96 -13.99
N ALA A 197 15.47 10.32 -12.90
CA ALA A 197 16.34 10.91 -11.90
C ALA A 197 17.82 10.66 -12.20
N GLU A 198 18.57 11.74 -12.32
CA GLU A 198 20.02 11.76 -12.48
C GLU A 198 20.72 12.37 -11.26
N ALA A 199 22.04 12.20 -11.21
CA ALA A 199 22.85 12.66 -10.09
C ALA A 199 23.09 14.17 -10.17
N GLY A 200 22.45 14.93 -9.28
CA GLY A 200 22.60 16.39 -9.23
C GLY A 200 21.26 17.12 -9.34
N ASP A 201 20.21 16.40 -9.74
CA ASP A 201 18.85 16.90 -9.86
C ASP A 201 18.34 17.52 -8.56
N GLY A 202 17.50 18.53 -8.73
CA GLY A 202 16.79 19.21 -7.68
C GLY A 202 15.46 18.52 -7.34
N PRO A 203 14.37 19.27 -7.15
CA PRO A 203 13.06 18.70 -6.87
C PRO A 203 12.48 17.92 -8.05
N LEU A 204 11.96 16.74 -7.77
CA LEU A 204 11.26 15.87 -8.72
C LEU A 204 9.83 15.66 -8.21
N ASP A 205 8.83 15.85 -9.06
CA ASP A 205 7.41 15.69 -8.70
C ASP A 205 6.69 14.91 -9.80
N GLY A 206 6.10 13.76 -9.50
CA GLY A 206 5.29 13.03 -10.48
C GLY A 206 3.98 13.77 -10.75
N GLY A 207 3.22 14.02 -9.69
CA GLY A 207 2.04 14.86 -9.73
C GLY A 207 0.79 14.09 -9.34
N ASP A 208 -0.30 14.29 -10.10
CA ASP A 208 -1.54 13.53 -9.95
C ASP A 208 -1.57 12.35 -10.94
N GLY A 209 -1.46 11.12 -10.47
CA GLY A 209 -1.50 9.95 -11.36
C GLY A 209 -0.94 8.70 -10.72
N ASN A 210 -0.57 7.71 -11.54
CA ASN A 210 0.32 6.63 -11.13
C ASN A 210 1.68 6.84 -11.81
N ASP A 211 2.56 7.52 -11.10
CA ASP A 211 3.81 8.04 -11.59
C ASP A 211 4.98 7.13 -11.24
N VAL A 212 5.96 7.11 -12.15
CA VAL A 212 7.15 6.28 -12.07
C VAL A 212 8.39 7.16 -12.01
N LEU A 213 9.16 7.01 -10.93
CA LEU A 213 10.49 7.56 -10.81
C LEU A 213 11.52 6.54 -11.31
N VAL A 214 12.23 6.83 -12.40
CA VAL A 214 13.30 5.96 -12.90
C VAL A 214 14.64 6.43 -12.35
N VAL A 215 15.34 5.56 -11.64
CA VAL A 215 16.58 5.88 -10.92
C VAL A 215 17.76 5.18 -11.58
N ALA A 216 18.67 5.97 -12.15
CA ALA A 216 19.87 5.43 -12.78
C ALA A 216 20.86 4.82 -11.77
N GLN A 217 21.66 3.85 -12.23
CA GLN A 217 22.64 3.17 -11.38
C GLN A 217 23.63 4.15 -10.75
N GLY A 218 23.64 4.22 -9.41
CA GLY A 218 24.56 5.06 -8.64
C GLY A 218 23.99 6.40 -8.19
N THR A 219 22.74 6.71 -8.56
CA THR A 219 21.98 7.83 -7.99
C THR A 219 21.48 7.46 -6.58
N ASP A 220 21.69 8.35 -5.61
CA ASP A 220 21.23 8.19 -4.24
C ASP A 220 19.87 8.87 -4.06
N LEU A 221 18.82 8.08 -3.79
CA LEU A 221 17.48 8.59 -3.58
C LEU A 221 17.35 9.37 -2.27
N ASP A 222 18.14 9.05 -1.23
CA ASP A 222 18.00 9.67 0.09
C ASP A 222 18.39 11.17 0.07
N GLY A 223 19.03 11.63 -1.02
CA GLY A 223 19.39 13.02 -1.26
C GLY A 223 18.48 13.78 -2.22
N LEU A 224 17.50 13.12 -2.87
CA LEU A 224 16.59 13.73 -3.83
C LEU A 224 15.32 14.24 -3.13
N ALA A 225 14.91 15.47 -3.46
CA ALA A 225 13.64 16.01 -2.98
C ALA A 225 12.53 15.54 -3.93
N GLN A 226 11.92 14.39 -3.65
CA GLN A 226 10.90 13.78 -4.49
C GLN A 226 9.49 13.77 -3.86
N SER A 227 8.44 13.96 -4.66
CA SER A 227 7.04 13.84 -4.26
C SER A 227 6.15 13.30 -5.39
N GLY A 228 4.94 12.83 -5.05
CA GLY A 228 3.94 12.41 -6.05
C GLY A 228 4.39 11.25 -6.93
N PHE A 229 5.09 10.26 -6.37
CA PHE A 229 5.46 9.03 -7.09
C PHE A 229 4.93 7.80 -6.35
N GLU A 230 4.35 6.86 -7.09
CA GLU A 230 3.85 5.59 -6.56
C GLU A 230 4.95 4.53 -6.62
N THR A 231 5.79 4.53 -7.65
CA THR A 231 6.87 3.54 -7.78
C THR A 231 8.20 4.15 -8.22
N ALA A 232 9.30 3.56 -7.75
CA ALA A 232 10.65 3.82 -8.22
C ALA A 232 11.22 2.59 -8.93
N TRP A 233 11.75 2.77 -10.14
CA TRP A 233 12.42 1.70 -10.90
C TRP A 233 13.91 1.97 -10.96
N PHE A 234 14.70 1.12 -10.32
CA PHE A 234 16.16 1.19 -10.40
C PHE A 234 16.63 0.45 -11.64
N VAL A 235 17.36 1.14 -12.50
CA VAL A 235 17.85 0.59 -13.76
C VAL A 235 19.37 0.45 -13.75
N ASP A 236 19.88 -0.61 -14.39
CA ASP A 236 21.32 -0.77 -14.61
C ASP A 236 21.83 0.19 -15.71
N GLY A 237 23.15 0.22 -15.93
CA GLY A 237 23.76 1.03 -17.00
C GLY A 237 23.34 0.67 -18.44
N THR A 238 22.45 -0.31 -18.63
CA THR A 238 21.82 -0.65 -19.92
C THR A 238 20.35 -0.24 -19.99
N GLY A 239 19.79 0.31 -18.92
CA GLY A 239 18.37 0.67 -18.81
C GLY A 239 17.46 -0.49 -18.40
N THR A 240 18.02 -1.63 -17.97
CA THR A 240 17.21 -2.77 -17.50
C THR A 240 16.81 -2.57 -16.05
N VAL A 241 15.53 -2.70 -15.73
CA VAL A 241 15.03 -2.65 -14.33
C VAL A 241 15.61 -3.81 -13.54
N VAL A 242 16.33 -3.49 -12.47
CA VAL A 242 16.97 -4.46 -11.56
C VAL A 242 16.28 -4.54 -10.21
N GLU A 243 15.59 -3.49 -9.80
CA GLU A 243 14.83 -3.39 -8.55
C GLU A 243 13.69 -2.39 -8.76
N THR A 244 12.54 -2.66 -8.13
CA THR A 244 11.42 -1.73 -8.04
C THR A 244 11.11 -1.48 -6.57
N ARG A 245 10.79 -0.24 -6.20
CA ARG A 245 10.30 0.12 -4.86
C ARG A 245 8.94 0.79 -4.97
N ASP A 246 8.04 0.45 -4.06
CA ASP A 246 6.83 1.23 -3.85
C ASP A 246 7.20 2.48 -3.02
N LEU A 247 6.74 3.64 -3.47
CA LEU A 247 6.97 4.95 -2.86
C LEU A 247 5.69 5.54 -2.27
N THR A 248 4.57 4.82 -2.34
CA THR A 248 3.30 5.28 -1.74
C THR A 248 3.51 5.57 -0.25
N PRO A 249 2.98 6.71 0.28
CA PRO A 249 3.13 7.05 1.68
C PRO A 249 2.61 5.93 2.59
N PRO A 250 3.21 5.75 3.78
CA PRO A 250 2.70 4.79 4.74
C PRO A 250 1.22 5.07 5.02
N VAL A 251 0.41 4.05 4.83
CA VAL A 251 -1.03 4.07 5.04
C VAL A 251 -1.32 4.11 6.54
N ASP A 252 -2.12 5.08 6.97
CA ASP A 252 -2.55 5.20 8.37
C ASP A 252 -3.54 4.08 8.72
N LEU A 253 -3.04 3.02 9.37
CA LEU A 253 -3.83 1.89 9.86
C LEU A 253 -4.29 2.04 11.32
N ASN A 254 -4.17 3.23 11.94
CA ASN A 254 -4.52 3.45 13.36
C ASN A 254 -6.03 3.33 13.69
N GLY A 255 -6.87 3.04 12.71
CA GLY A 255 -8.29 2.74 12.89
C GLY A 255 -8.61 1.25 12.74
N PRO A 256 -9.79 0.79 13.19
CA PRO A 256 -10.22 -0.60 13.01
C PRO A 256 -10.17 -1.01 11.53
N THR A 257 -9.17 -1.84 11.20
CA THR A 257 -8.85 -2.24 9.84
C THR A 257 -9.06 -3.74 9.66
N PHE A 258 -9.65 -4.13 8.54
CA PHE A 258 -9.81 -5.51 8.14
C PHE A 258 -8.92 -5.81 6.95
N LEU A 259 -8.27 -6.97 7.00
CA LEU A 259 -7.48 -7.48 5.90
C LEU A 259 -8.24 -8.59 5.19
N PHE A 260 -8.37 -8.46 3.88
CA PHE A 260 -8.99 -9.45 3.01
C PHE A 260 -7.96 -10.02 2.06
N ARG A 261 -8.05 -11.30 1.71
CA ARG A 261 -7.12 -11.96 0.80
C ARG A 261 -7.84 -12.69 -0.33
N SER A 262 -7.36 -12.55 -1.57
CA SER A 262 -7.67 -13.46 -2.67
C SER A 262 -6.38 -13.86 -3.39
N GLY A 263 -6.07 -15.16 -3.38
CA GLY A 263 -4.83 -15.68 -3.97
C GLY A 263 -3.56 -15.13 -3.30
N GLY A 264 -2.73 -14.41 -4.06
CA GLY A 264 -1.51 -13.75 -3.56
C GLY A 264 -1.72 -12.29 -3.12
N LEU A 265 -2.94 -11.76 -3.25
CA LEU A 265 -3.26 -10.37 -2.95
C LEU A 265 -3.89 -10.26 -1.57
N VAL A 266 -3.48 -9.26 -0.80
CA VAL A 266 -4.10 -8.84 0.46
C VAL A 266 -4.55 -7.39 0.32
N GLN A 267 -5.71 -7.04 0.86
CA GLN A 267 -6.28 -5.70 0.80
C GLN A 267 -6.73 -5.27 2.19
N ALA A 268 -6.28 -4.09 2.62
CA ALA A 268 -6.71 -3.45 3.84
C ALA A 268 -7.92 -2.53 3.59
N MET A 269 -8.91 -2.63 4.47
CA MET A 269 -10.13 -1.85 4.39
C MET A 269 -10.55 -1.40 5.79
N GLN A 270 -10.74 -0.10 5.98
CA GLN A 270 -11.23 0.46 7.23
C GLN A 270 -12.76 0.33 7.36
N VAL A 271 -13.28 0.38 8.58
CA VAL A 271 -14.72 0.31 8.89
C VAL A 271 -15.56 1.40 8.19
N ASP A 272 -14.97 2.54 7.84
CA ASP A 272 -15.65 3.61 7.11
C ASP A 272 -15.73 3.37 5.59
N GLY A 273 -15.13 2.28 5.11
CA GLY A 273 -15.09 1.90 3.72
C GLY A 273 -13.98 2.53 2.90
N THR A 274 -13.09 3.27 3.54
CA THR A 274 -11.87 3.73 2.90
C THR A 274 -10.97 2.53 2.64
N GLU A 275 -10.64 2.32 1.36
CA GLU A 275 -9.58 1.40 0.97
C GLU A 275 -8.25 2.07 1.32
N THR A 276 -7.49 1.42 2.18
CA THR A 276 -6.29 2.03 2.73
C THR A 276 -5.03 1.45 2.09
N ALA A 277 -5.00 0.17 1.72
CA ALA A 277 -3.87 -0.42 1.00
C ALA A 277 -4.22 -1.69 0.22
N ARG A 278 -3.51 -1.95 -0.88
CA ARG A 278 -3.43 -3.27 -1.53
C ARG A 278 -1.98 -3.75 -1.51
N PHE A 279 -1.79 -4.95 -1.01
CA PHE A 279 -0.52 -5.64 -0.95
C PHE A 279 -0.57 -6.82 -1.92
N GLY A 280 0.41 -6.95 -2.81
CA GLY A 280 0.50 -8.11 -3.70
C GLY A 280 1.53 -7.96 -4.80
N ASP A 281 2.26 -9.05 -5.00
CA ASP A 281 3.34 -9.32 -5.98
C ASP A 281 4.58 -8.41 -5.99
N SER A 282 4.50 -7.12 -5.67
CA SER A 282 5.67 -6.23 -5.53
C SER A 282 6.46 -6.42 -4.23
N GLU A 283 5.82 -6.95 -3.18
CA GLU A 283 6.34 -7.04 -1.79
C GLU A 283 6.93 -8.43 -1.43
N GLY A 284 7.18 -9.32 -2.40
CA GLY A 284 7.85 -10.63 -2.16
C GLY A 284 6.96 -11.78 -1.63
N LEU A 285 5.73 -11.51 -1.19
CA LEU A 285 4.72 -12.52 -0.84
C LEU A 285 4.05 -13.11 -2.09
N THR A 286 4.81 -13.91 -2.84
CA THR A 286 4.29 -14.69 -3.98
C THR A 286 3.29 -15.77 -3.54
N SER A 287 2.66 -16.48 -4.49
CA SER A 287 1.66 -17.53 -4.20
C SER A 287 2.11 -18.65 -3.26
N ASP A 288 3.42 -18.77 -3.02
CA ASP A 288 4.02 -19.76 -2.14
C ASP A 288 3.94 -19.37 -0.66
N TRP A 289 3.63 -18.12 -0.34
CA TRP A 289 3.46 -17.65 1.03
C TRP A 289 2.04 -17.87 1.54
N GLN A 290 1.93 -18.42 2.75
CA GLN A 290 0.66 -18.64 3.44
C GLN A 290 0.72 -18.00 4.82
N LEU A 291 -0.42 -17.47 5.27
CA LEU A 291 -0.55 -16.98 6.64
C LEU A 291 -0.36 -18.18 7.59
N ALA A 292 0.63 -18.08 8.46
CA ALA A 292 0.95 -19.08 9.46
C ALA A 292 0.21 -18.82 10.78
N GLY A 293 -0.06 -17.55 11.09
CA GLY A 293 -0.93 -17.13 12.18
C GLY A 293 -0.83 -15.63 12.41
N LYS A 294 -1.48 -15.15 13.47
CA LYS A 294 -1.54 -13.75 13.88
C LYS A 294 -1.31 -13.63 15.39
N GLY A 295 -0.75 -12.52 15.84
CA GLY A 295 -0.52 -12.21 17.25
C GLY A 295 0.36 -10.99 17.41
N ASP A 296 0.37 -10.37 18.59
CA ASP A 296 1.14 -9.16 18.89
C ASP A 296 2.61 -9.49 19.13
N VAL A 297 3.38 -9.71 18.05
CA VAL A 297 4.79 -10.14 18.17
C VAL A 297 5.73 -8.96 18.43
N ASN A 298 5.28 -7.74 18.16
CA ASN A 298 6.06 -6.52 18.34
C ASN A 298 5.79 -5.81 19.69
N GLY A 299 4.70 -6.13 20.39
CA GLY A 299 4.29 -5.55 21.66
C GLY A 299 3.62 -4.18 21.55
N ASP A 300 3.05 -3.84 20.40
CA ASP A 300 2.35 -2.57 20.16
C ASP A 300 0.85 -2.62 20.53
N GLY A 301 0.36 -3.81 20.90
CA GLY A 301 -1.04 -4.07 21.22
C GLY A 301 -1.92 -4.42 20.03
N GLN A 302 -1.34 -4.57 18.83
CA GLN A 302 -2.03 -4.97 17.60
C GLN A 302 -1.53 -6.33 17.12
N ASP A 303 -2.45 -7.14 16.58
CA ASP A 303 -2.07 -8.42 15.98
C ASP A 303 -1.24 -8.19 14.70
N ASP A 304 -0.01 -8.71 14.68
CA ASP A 304 0.83 -8.80 13.50
C ASP A 304 0.52 -10.09 12.71
N PHE A 305 0.88 -10.12 11.43
CA PHE A 305 0.68 -11.28 10.56
C PHE A 305 1.99 -12.03 10.30
N VAL A 306 2.04 -13.31 10.68
CA VAL A 306 3.19 -14.16 10.40
C VAL A 306 2.93 -14.99 9.17
N TRP A 307 3.75 -14.81 8.15
CA TRP A 307 3.71 -15.53 6.88
C TRP A 307 4.76 -16.63 6.84
N ARG A 308 4.42 -17.75 6.18
CA ARG A 308 5.34 -18.87 5.91
C ARG A 308 5.36 -19.21 4.44
N ASN A 309 6.55 -19.23 3.86
CA ASN A 309 6.79 -19.74 2.53
C ASN A 309 6.73 -21.27 2.55
N GLN A 310 5.86 -21.86 1.74
CA GLN A 310 5.65 -23.30 1.71
C GLN A 310 6.73 -24.07 0.94
N ASN A 311 7.54 -23.39 0.12
CA ASN A 311 8.59 -24.03 -0.67
C ASN A 311 9.89 -24.18 0.09
N ASP A 312 10.33 -23.15 0.80
CA ASP A 312 11.61 -23.15 1.53
C ASP A 312 11.46 -23.10 3.06
N GLY A 313 10.26 -22.83 3.56
CA GLY A 313 9.98 -22.74 5.00
C GLY A 313 10.42 -21.43 5.64
N SER A 314 10.77 -20.40 4.85
CA SER A 314 11.07 -19.06 5.36
C SER A 314 9.82 -18.38 5.95
N PHE A 315 10.05 -17.39 6.81
CA PHE A 315 8.97 -16.65 7.49
C PHE A 315 9.17 -15.15 7.34
N ALA A 316 8.06 -14.41 7.32
CA ALA A 316 8.04 -12.96 7.32
C ALA A 316 6.97 -12.50 8.33
N VAL A 317 7.24 -11.41 9.03
CA VAL A 317 6.25 -10.77 9.91
C VAL A 317 5.83 -9.49 9.23
N TRP A 318 4.53 -9.30 9.09
CA TRP A 318 3.98 -8.05 8.64
C TRP A 318 3.30 -7.35 9.82
N SER A 319 3.92 -6.27 10.25
CA SER A 319 3.43 -5.40 11.32
C SER A 319 2.29 -4.54 10.81
N LEU A 320 1.24 -4.31 11.58
CA LEU A 320 0.13 -3.44 11.14
C LEU A 320 0.47 -1.94 11.23
N ASP A 321 1.49 -1.55 11.99
CA ASP A 321 2.00 -0.18 12.06
C ASP A 321 3.11 0.11 11.02
N GLU A 322 3.72 -0.93 10.44
CA GLU A 322 4.69 -0.83 9.35
C GLU A 322 4.08 -1.29 8.03
N THR A 323 4.11 -0.42 7.01
CA THR A 323 3.36 -0.63 5.75
C THR A 323 3.99 -1.64 4.80
N ARG A 324 4.90 -2.47 5.30
CA ARG A 324 5.62 -3.50 4.54
C ARG A 324 5.96 -4.69 5.44
N PRO A 325 6.01 -5.92 4.90
CA PRO A 325 6.55 -7.06 5.62
C PRO A 325 7.99 -6.77 6.06
N ILE A 326 8.28 -6.94 7.34
CA ILE A 326 9.65 -7.05 7.80
C ILE A 326 10.07 -8.50 7.51
N GLU A 327 10.96 -8.67 6.54
CA GLU A 327 11.74 -9.89 6.47
C GLU A 327 12.58 -9.98 7.74
N LEU A 328 12.21 -10.89 8.66
CA LEU A 328 13.12 -11.33 9.70
C LEU A 328 14.29 -12.01 9.00
N GLY A 329 15.39 -11.26 8.87
CA GLY A 329 16.58 -11.66 8.14
C GLY A 329 17.15 -13.01 8.58
N ASP A 330 17.60 -13.77 7.57
CA ASP A 330 18.25 -15.08 7.59
C ASP A 330 17.64 -16.18 8.47
N VAL A 331 17.10 -17.17 7.76
CA VAL A 331 16.75 -18.53 8.21
C VAL A 331 17.84 -19.11 9.12
N PHE A 332 17.58 -19.12 10.44
CA PHE A 332 18.37 -19.91 11.38
C PHE A 332 17.48 -20.88 12.14
N GLY A 333 17.27 -22.06 11.54
CA GLY A 333 17.41 -23.32 12.26
C GLY A 333 16.17 -23.87 12.93
N LEU A 334 15.13 -24.14 12.15
CA LEU A 334 14.41 -25.39 12.29
C LEU A 334 14.27 -26.01 10.90
N GLU A 335 14.62 -27.29 10.76
CA GLU A 335 14.49 -28.01 9.50
C GLU A 335 13.03 -27.93 9.00
N PRO A 336 12.75 -28.07 7.68
CA PRO A 336 11.39 -27.99 7.12
C PRO A 336 10.33 -28.89 7.80
N ARG A 337 10.77 -29.86 8.60
CA ARG A 337 9.93 -30.72 9.46
C ARG A 337 9.27 -29.99 10.64
N TYR A 338 9.73 -28.81 11.03
CA TYR A 338 9.08 -28.04 12.09
C TYR A 338 7.96 -27.19 11.49
N GLY A 339 6.76 -27.40 12.03
CA GLY A 339 5.62 -26.53 11.83
C GLY A 339 5.46 -25.60 13.02
N LEU A 340 4.95 -24.41 12.77
CA LEU A 340 4.39 -23.58 13.82
C LEU A 340 3.19 -24.30 14.43
N ALA A 341 3.15 -24.41 15.75
CA ALA A 341 2.15 -25.15 16.51
C ALA A 341 1.21 -24.25 17.32
N ALA A 342 1.69 -23.11 17.81
CA ALA A 342 0.88 -22.11 18.50
C ALA A 342 1.60 -20.74 18.53
N PHE A 343 0.80 -19.69 18.76
CA PHE A 343 1.21 -18.32 19.06
C PHE A 343 0.57 -17.91 20.36
N ALA A 344 1.37 -17.49 21.34
CA ALA A 344 0.88 -17.02 22.62
C ALA A 344 2.02 -16.38 23.42
N ASP A 345 1.71 -15.46 24.33
CA ASP A 345 2.66 -14.96 25.33
C ASP A 345 3.07 -16.05 26.36
N PHE A 346 3.98 -16.93 25.94
CA PHE A 346 4.48 -18.06 26.75
C PHE A 346 5.40 -17.63 27.89
N ASN A 347 5.75 -16.34 27.97
CA ASN A 347 6.71 -15.81 28.93
C ASN A 347 6.12 -14.72 29.87
N GLY A 348 4.94 -14.21 29.55
CA GLY A 348 4.19 -13.22 30.33
C GLY A 348 4.67 -11.78 30.14
N ASP A 349 5.36 -11.46 29.04
CA ASP A 349 5.88 -10.11 28.79
C ASP A 349 4.94 -9.21 27.97
N GLY A 350 3.79 -9.75 27.55
CA GLY A 350 2.80 -9.06 26.75
C GLY A 350 3.04 -9.16 25.24
N THR A 351 4.05 -9.92 24.79
CA THR A 351 4.26 -10.19 23.35
C THR A 351 4.00 -11.66 23.04
N ASP A 352 3.42 -11.94 21.87
CA ASP A 352 3.14 -13.30 21.44
C ASP A 352 4.39 -14.02 20.94
N ASP A 353 4.72 -15.12 21.61
CA ASP A 353 5.86 -15.96 21.32
C ASP A 353 5.50 -17.09 20.32
N TYR A 354 6.52 -17.65 19.66
CA TYR A 354 6.35 -18.76 18.71
C TYR A 354 6.56 -20.12 19.39
N LEU A 355 5.58 -21.02 19.26
CA LEU A 355 5.76 -22.43 19.58
C LEU A 355 5.92 -23.25 18.31
N TRP A 356 7.07 -23.90 18.15
CA TRP A 356 7.38 -24.77 17.03
C TRP A 356 7.25 -26.23 17.43
N ARG A 357 6.81 -27.08 16.50
CA ARG A 357 6.69 -28.52 16.71
C ARG A 357 7.29 -29.32 15.56
N ASP A 358 8.17 -30.27 15.92
CA ASP A 358 8.78 -31.23 15.02
C ASP A 358 7.76 -32.29 14.60
N ALA A 359 7.45 -32.38 13.30
CA ALA A 359 6.51 -33.38 12.78
C ALA A 359 7.00 -34.83 12.92
N ASP A 360 8.32 -35.06 12.90
CA ASP A 360 8.90 -36.41 12.96
C ASP A 360 9.00 -36.93 14.39
N THR A 361 9.40 -36.05 15.33
CA THR A 361 9.70 -36.45 16.71
C THR A 361 8.60 -36.08 17.70
N GLY A 362 7.85 -35.01 17.43
CA GLY A 362 6.87 -34.41 18.33
C GLY A 362 7.45 -33.34 19.26
N ASN A 363 8.78 -33.20 19.31
CA ASN A 363 9.46 -32.23 20.16
C ASN A 363 9.02 -30.80 19.84
N ILE A 364 9.07 -29.92 20.83
CA ILE A 364 8.76 -28.51 20.65
C ILE A 364 9.99 -27.61 20.84
N ALA A 365 9.95 -26.41 20.27
CA ALA A 365 10.88 -25.32 20.58
C ALA A 365 10.08 -24.02 20.77
N VAL A 366 10.45 -23.21 21.75
CA VAL A 366 9.81 -21.90 22.01
C VAL A 366 10.76 -20.81 21.58
N TRP A 367 10.31 -19.87 20.77
CA TRP A 367 11.06 -18.66 20.44
C TRP A 367 10.31 -17.46 20.99
N THR A 368 10.94 -16.75 21.93
CA THR A 368 10.30 -15.60 22.55
C THR A 368 10.62 -14.33 21.78
N THR A 369 9.66 -13.41 21.72
CA THR A 369 9.79 -12.11 21.08
C THR A 369 10.02 -11.02 22.12
N SER A 370 10.58 -9.88 21.69
CA SER A 370 10.62 -8.67 22.52
C SER A 370 10.72 -7.43 21.61
N GLY A 371 9.83 -7.36 20.62
CA GLY A 371 9.84 -6.37 19.53
C GLY A 371 10.30 -6.94 18.17
N LEU A 372 10.04 -6.18 17.10
CA LEU A 372 10.15 -6.60 15.68
C LEU A 372 11.46 -7.27 15.24
N ASN A 373 12.57 -7.03 15.93
CA ASN A 373 13.90 -7.53 15.55
C ASN A 373 14.58 -8.36 16.67
N SER A 374 13.85 -8.75 17.70
CA SER A 374 14.42 -9.43 18.87
C SER A 374 13.71 -10.76 19.11
N VAL A 375 14.37 -11.84 18.69
CA VAL A 375 13.91 -13.21 18.94
C VAL A 375 14.95 -13.95 19.77
N THR A 376 14.53 -14.50 20.92
CA THR A 376 15.35 -15.39 21.74
C THR A 376 14.90 -16.84 21.58
N LYS A 377 15.83 -17.73 21.22
CA LYS A 377 15.52 -19.13 20.93
C LYS A 377 15.69 -19.99 22.18
N GLY A 378 14.64 -20.74 22.53
CA GLY A 378 14.63 -21.70 23.62
C GLY A 378 15.00 -23.12 23.20
N ASP A 379 15.17 -23.98 24.22
CA ASP A 379 15.59 -25.36 24.07
C ASP A 379 14.53 -26.26 23.41
N LEU A 380 14.99 -27.38 22.84
CA LEU A 380 14.12 -28.45 22.36
C LEU A 380 13.57 -29.26 23.53
N LEU A 381 12.28 -29.12 23.80
CA LEU A 381 11.62 -29.80 24.91
C LEU A 381 11.06 -31.14 24.42
N GLY A 382 11.51 -32.21 25.08
CA GLY A 382 11.14 -33.57 24.73
C GLY A 382 9.68 -33.89 25.03
N ILE A 383 8.89 -34.11 23.99
CA ILE A 383 7.56 -34.71 24.01
C ILE A 383 7.38 -35.52 22.71
N ASP A 384 6.79 -36.71 22.81
CA ASP A 384 6.61 -37.56 21.62
C ASP A 384 5.28 -37.27 20.89
N ASN A 385 5.18 -37.78 19.67
CA ASN A 385 4.01 -37.61 18.80
C ASN A 385 2.71 -38.26 19.30
N THR A 386 2.73 -39.01 20.41
CA THR A 386 1.49 -39.52 21.02
C THR A 386 0.75 -38.45 21.82
N TRP A 387 1.42 -37.35 22.17
CA TRP A 387 0.81 -36.20 22.83
C TRP A 387 0.44 -35.12 21.82
N GLN A 388 -0.67 -34.43 22.04
CA GLN A 388 -1.18 -33.36 21.19
C GLN A 388 -1.53 -32.17 22.07
N ILE A 389 -1.37 -30.96 21.53
CA ILE A 389 -1.86 -29.75 22.19
C ILE A 389 -3.38 -29.83 22.18
N ALA A 390 -3.99 -29.84 23.35
CA ALA A 390 -5.43 -29.83 23.52
C ALA A 390 -5.96 -28.40 23.71
N ALA A 391 -5.19 -27.54 24.38
CA ALA A 391 -5.46 -26.10 24.51
C ALA A 391 -4.15 -25.34 24.82
N VAL A 392 -4.16 -24.05 24.50
CA VAL A 392 -3.17 -23.07 24.97
C VAL A 392 -3.98 -22.00 25.70
N ASP A 393 -3.71 -21.83 27.01
CA ASP A 393 -4.50 -20.95 27.88
C ASP A 393 -3.75 -20.64 29.19
N GLN A 394 -4.22 -19.70 30.00
CA GLN A 394 -3.59 -19.29 31.25
C GLN A 394 -3.86 -20.27 32.41
N PHE A 395 -3.29 -21.47 32.36
CA PHE A 395 -3.53 -22.49 33.39
C PHE A 395 -2.77 -22.24 34.71
N GLY A 396 -1.74 -21.38 34.73
CA GLY A 396 -0.78 -21.33 35.83
C GLY A 396 -0.23 -19.95 36.16
N ASN A 397 0.96 -19.64 35.66
CA ASN A 397 1.89 -18.64 36.23
C ASN A 397 1.70 -17.19 35.72
N GLY A 398 0.62 -16.92 35.00
CA GLY A 398 0.28 -15.60 34.44
C GLY A 398 0.70 -15.41 32.97
N GLY A 399 1.45 -16.35 32.39
CA GLY A 399 1.61 -16.48 30.93
C GLY A 399 0.65 -17.51 30.34
N GLN A 400 0.69 -17.66 29.02
CA GLN A 400 -0.02 -18.71 28.29
C GLN A 400 0.69 -20.06 28.48
N ASP A 401 -0.06 -21.10 28.80
CA ASP A 401 0.42 -22.45 29.14
C ASP A 401 -0.14 -23.50 28.19
N ILE A 402 0.44 -24.71 28.18
CA ILE A 402 0.02 -25.78 27.25
C ILE A 402 -0.66 -26.92 28.00
N LEU A 403 -1.92 -27.20 27.64
CA LEU A 403 -2.61 -28.42 28.02
C LEU A 403 -2.34 -29.51 26.97
N TRP A 404 -1.59 -30.54 27.37
CA TRP A 404 -1.29 -31.70 26.54
C TRP A 404 -2.30 -32.81 26.75
N ARG A 405 -2.57 -33.56 25.68
CA ARG A 405 -3.40 -34.76 25.72
C ARG A 405 -2.79 -35.91 24.92
N ASN A 406 -2.72 -37.09 25.54
CA ASN A 406 -2.21 -38.29 24.90
C ASN A 406 -3.32 -38.95 24.06
N ALA A 407 -3.08 -39.09 22.75
CA ALA A 407 -4.03 -39.67 21.80
C ALA A 407 -4.28 -41.18 22.02
N GLY A 408 -3.35 -41.89 22.66
CA GLY A 408 -3.48 -43.33 22.92
C GLY A 408 -4.15 -43.65 24.25
N THR A 409 -3.74 -42.95 25.32
CA THR A 409 -4.19 -43.23 26.70
C THR A 409 -5.33 -42.34 27.17
N GLY A 410 -5.51 -41.17 26.54
CA GLY A 410 -6.45 -40.14 26.98
C GLY A 410 -5.92 -39.28 28.13
N GLU A 411 -4.74 -39.58 28.66
CA GLU A 411 -4.11 -38.82 29.74
C GLU A 411 -3.86 -37.36 29.34
N ILE A 412 -3.84 -36.47 30.33
CA ILE A 412 -3.53 -35.06 30.15
C ILE A 412 -2.34 -34.63 31.01
N ALA A 413 -1.66 -33.57 30.61
CA ALA A 413 -0.64 -32.89 31.42
C ALA A 413 -0.64 -31.40 31.10
N ILE A 414 -0.53 -30.56 32.12
CA ILE A 414 -0.36 -29.11 31.95
C ILE A 414 1.14 -28.80 32.03
N TRP A 415 1.65 -28.07 31.05
CA TRP A 415 3.01 -27.55 31.04
C TRP A 415 2.92 -26.04 31.23
N GLU A 416 3.33 -25.57 32.40
CA GLU A 416 3.37 -24.13 32.68
C GLU A 416 4.64 -23.56 32.06
N MET A 417 4.46 -22.68 31.09
CA MET A 417 5.51 -22.18 30.22
C MET A 417 6.25 -21.03 30.91
N ASN A 418 7.55 -20.90 30.63
CA ASN A 418 8.39 -19.84 31.18
C ASN A 418 9.28 -19.27 30.07
N GLY A 419 8.68 -18.96 28.92
CA GLY A 419 9.36 -18.56 27.70
C GLY A 419 10.36 -19.62 27.21
N THR A 420 11.64 -19.24 27.13
CA THR A 420 12.72 -20.13 26.65
C THR A 420 13.20 -21.15 27.68
N GLY A 421 12.77 -21.04 28.95
CA GLY A 421 13.14 -21.98 30.01
C GLY A 421 12.39 -23.30 29.93
N GLU A 422 12.87 -24.31 30.67
CA GLU A 422 12.12 -25.56 30.84
C GLU A 422 10.78 -25.29 31.55
N PRO A 423 9.65 -25.79 31.02
CA PRO A 423 8.35 -25.60 31.62
C PRO A 423 8.21 -26.37 32.92
N THR A 424 7.35 -25.90 33.82
CA THR A 424 6.91 -26.70 34.97
C THR A 424 5.96 -27.78 34.46
N ARG A 425 6.46 -29.01 34.37
CA ARG A 425 5.67 -30.15 33.92
C ARG A 425 4.79 -30.66 35.05
N GLY A 426 3.50 -30.38 34.95
CA GLY A 426 2.47 -30.85 35.87
C GLY A 426 2.37 -32.38 35.95
N ALA A 427 1.62 -32.86 36.94
CA ALA A 427 1.31 -34.28 37.03
C ALA A 427 0.49 -34.75 35.82
N VAL A 428 0.69 -36.00 35.40
CA VAL A 428 -0.15 -36.63 34.39
C VAL A 428 -1.46 -37.07 35.04
N HIS A 429 -2.59 -36.63 34.49
CA HIS A 429 -3.92 -36.95 35.00
C HIS A 429 -4.67 -37.84 34.02
N GLY A 430 -5.22 -38.95 34.51
CA GLY A 430 -6.05 -39.84 33.71
C GLY A 430 -7.47 -39.31 33.56
N ILE A 431 -7.95 -39.23 32.31
CA ILE A 431 -9.35 -39.11 31.94
C ILE A 431 -9.65 -40.18 30.88
N ALA A 432 -10.86 -40.75 30.88
CA ALA A 432 -11.20 -41.82 29.95
C ALA A 432 -11.33 -41.28 28.51
N ASN A 433 -10.97 -42.10 27.51
CA ASN A 433 -10.93 -41.71 26.10
C ASN A 433 -12.27 -41.23 25.51
N ASP A 434 -13.38 -41.60 26.14
CA ASP A 434 -14.71 -41.16 25.75
C ASP A 434 -15.04 -39.75 26.24
N TRP A 435 -14.20 -39.12 27.06
CA TRP A 435 -14.29 -37.70 27.38
C TRP A 435 -13.45 -36.89 26.40
N GLN A 436 -13.93 -35.72 26.01
CA GLN A 436 -13.21 -34.76 25.17
C GLN A 436 -13.22 -33.41 25.84
N LEU A 437 -12.17 -32.62 25.65
CA LEU A 437 -12.17 -31.23 26.07
C LEU A 437 -13.23 -30.52 25.23
N ALA A 438 -14.19 -29.91 25.90
CA ALA A 438 -15.23 -29.11 25.27
C ALA A 438 -14.70 -27.69 25.08
N GLU A 439 -14.33 -27.02 26.18
CA GLU A 439 -13.87 -25.63 26.21
C GLU A 439 -12.92 -25.41 27.41
N THR A 440 -12.20 -24.30 27.37
CA THR A 440 -11.44 -23.74 28.51
C THR A 440 -11.99 -22.37 28.86
N ALA A 441 -12.14 -22.11 30.16
CA ALA A 441 -12.63 -20.85 30.70
C ALA A 441 -12.37 -20.81 32.21
N ASP A 442 -12.43 -19.63 32.84
CA ASP A 442 -12.34 -19.48 34.29
C ASP A 442 -13.73 -19.72 34.93
N PHE A 443 -13.98 -20.92 35.45
CA PHE A 443 -15.29 -21.28 36.02
C PHE A 443 -15.39 -20.94 37.52
N ASP A 444 -14.29 -20.61 38.19
CA ASP A 444 -14.26 -20.32 39.64
C ASP A 444 -13.76 -18.92 40.01
N ALA A 445 -13.47 -18.09 39.01
CA ALA A 445 -13.02 -16.70 39.09
C ALA A 445 -11.67 -16.53 39.81
N ASP A 446 -10.77 -17.50 39.67
CA ASP A 446 -9.43 -17.44 40.26
C ASP A 446 -8.36 -16.83 39.33
N GLY A 447 -8.75 -16.46 38.12
CA GLY A 447 -7.92 -15.87 37.08
C GLY A 447 -7.16 -16.89 36.24
N ARG A 448 -7.37 -18.20 36.43
CA ARG A 448 -6.81 -19.27 35.60
C ARG A 448 -7.88 -19.88 34.72
N ALA A 449 -7.44 -20.40 33.59
CA ALA A 449 -8.28 -21.25 32.76
C ALA A 449 -8.48 -22.63 33.39
N ASP A 450 -9.70 -23.12 33.34
CA ASP A 450 -10.09 -24.48 33.72
C ASP A 450 -10.50 -25.29 32.49
N MET A 451 -10.84 -26.57 32.70
CA MET A 451 -11.21 -27.49 31.64
C MET A 451 -12.65 -27.99 31.79
N LEU A 452 -13.48 -27.71 30.81
CA LEU A 452 -14.79 -28.35 30.66
C LEU A 452 -14.66 -29.61 29.82
N TRP A 453 -14.95 -30.77 30.40
CA TRP A 453 -14.92 -32.06 29.71
C TRP A 453 -16.33 -32.52 29.35
N ARG A 454 -16.49 -33.10 28.17
CA ARG A 454 -17.74 -33.72 27.71
C ARG A 454 -17.55 -35.19 27.34
N ASN A 455 -18.37 -36.05 27.93
CA ASN A 455 -18.43 -37.46 27.58
C ASN A 455 -19.20 -37.66 26.26
N GLN A 456 -18.57 -38.32 25.29
CA GLN A 456 -19.10 -38.54 23.95
C GLN A 456 -20.10 -39.70 23.89
N ASN A 457 -20.15 -40.58 24.90
CA ASN A 457 -21.07 -41.71 24.94
C ASN A 457 -22.43 -41.32 25.53
N ASP A 458 -22.46 -40.49 26.58
CA ASP A 458 -23.69 -40.15 27.30
C ASP A 458 -23.99 -38.64 27.40
N GLY A 459 -23.08 -37.78 26.93
CA GLY A 459 -23.22 -36.33 26.94
C GLY A 459 -22.94 -35.66 28.28
N SER A 460 -22.54 -36.40 29.32
CA SER A 460 -22.24 -35.81 30.63
C SER A 460 -21.11 -34.79 30.56
N LEU A 461 -21.14 -33.78 31.44
CA LEU A 461 -20.11 -32.77 31.57
C LEU A 461 -19.32 -32.93 32.87
N ALA A 462 -18.09 -32.43 32.92
CA ALA A 462 -17.31 -32.32 34.15
C ALA A 462 -16.35 -31.12 34.06
N VAL A 463 -16.38 -30.24 35.06
CA VAL A 463 -15.42 -29.13 35.18
C VAL A 463 -14.24 -29.57 36.02
N TRP A 464 -13.03 -29.36 35.52
CA TRP A 464 -11.78 -29.60 36.23
C TRP A 464 -11.05 -28.28 36.35
N THR A 465 -10.90 -27.75 37.56
CA THR A 465 -10.27 -26.44 37.77
C THR A 465 -8.76 -26.54 37.88
N SER A 466 -8.05 -25.52 37.42
CA SER A 466 -6.59 -25.44 37.49
C SER A 466 -6.13 -24.78 38.79
N GLU A 467 -5.23 -25.44 39.51
CA GLU A 467 -4.76 -24.97 40.84
C GLU A 467 -3.34 -24.36 40.77
N GLY A 468 -2.76 -24.28 39.57
CA GLY A 468 -1.34 -23.97 39.36
C GLY A 468 -0.39 -25.10 39.78
N GLY A 469 0.88 -24.98 39.40
CA GLY A 469 1.86 -26.07 39.43
C GLY A 469 1.44 -27.31 38.62
N GLY A 470 0.54 -27.15 37.64
CA GLY A 470 -0.08 -28.23 36.88
C GLY A 470 -0.96 -29.21 37.69
N ALA A 471 -1.44 -28.78 38.87
CA ALA A 471 -2.44 -29.50 39.64
C ALA A 471 -3.85 -29.18 39.14
N VAL A 472 -4.77 -30.14 39.30
CA VAL A 472 -6.18 -29.96 38.89
C VAL A 472 -7.12 -30.48 39.99
N ALA A 473 -8.23 -29.79 40.21
CA ALA A 473 -9.32 -30.26 41.05
C ALA A 473 -10.48 -30.75 40.18
N ARG A 474 -10.98 -31.97 40.45
CA ARG A 474 -12.04 -32.59 39.65
C ARG A 474 -13.40 -32.31 40.25
N GLY A 475 -14.24 -31.59 39.52
CA GLY A 475 -15.62 -31.31 39.91
C GLY A 475 -16.58 -32.48 39.69
N ASN A 476 -17.85 -32.20 39.96
CA ASN A 476 -18.92 -33.17 39.78
C ASN A 476 -19.16 -33.50 38.31
N VAL A 477 -19.61 -34.74 38.05
CA VAL A 477 -20.12 -35.11 36.73
C VAL A 477 -21.57 -34.65 36.62
N LEU A 478 -21.82 -33.71 35.71
CA LEU A 478 -23.12 -33.11 35.45
C LEU A 478 -23.87 -33.88 34.37
N GLY A 479 -25.03 -34.43 34.71
CA GLY A 479 -25.90 -35.11 33.76
C GLY A 479 -26.60 -34.12 32.82
N LEU A 480 -26.29 -34.21 31.53
CA LEU A 480 -26.84 -33.38 30.45
C LEU A 480 -27.60 -34.22 29.41
N GLY A 481 -27.05 -35.37 29.00
CA GLY A 481 -27.61 -36.25 27.97
C GLY A 481 -27.10 -35.92 26.56
N THR A 482 -27.14 -36.89 25.65
CA THR A 482 -26.54 -36.76 24.30
C THR A 482 -27.23 -35.76 23.37
N ASP A 483 -28.50 -35.44 23.61
CA ASP A 483 -29.29 -34.50 22.79
C ASP A 483 -28.92 -33.04 23.04
N TRP A 484 -28.22 -32.77 24.13
CA TRP A 484 -27.77 -31.45 24.53
C TRP A 484 -26.27 -31.29 24.25
N GLN A 485 -25.91 -30.13 23.73
CA GLN A 485 -24.54 -29.73 23.39
C GLN A 485 -24.18 -28.45 24.14
N VAL A 486 -22.89 -28.27 24.41
CA VAL A 486 -22.35 -26.97 24.83
C VAL A 486 -22.26 -26.09 23.57
N ALA A 487 -22.93 -24.96 23.61
CA ALA A 487 -22.93 -23.97 22.54
C ALA A 487 -21.93 -22.82 22.80
N GLY A 488 -21.43 -22.70 24.03
CA GLY A 488 -20.33 -21.84 24.42
C GLY A 488 -20.27 -21.61 25.93
N THR A 489 -19.20 -20.96 26.37
CA THR A 489 -19.00 -20.50 27.75
C THR A 489 -18.77 -19.00 27.81
N ALA A 490 -19.43 -18.32 28.76
CA ALA A 490 -19.19 -16.91 29.04
C ALA A 490 -19.84 -16.49 30.36
N ASP A 491 -19.48 -15.34 30.92
CA ASP A 491 -20.06 -14.80 32.15
C ASP A 491 -21.44 -14.17 31.89
N PHE A 492 -22.49 -14.97 31.89
CA PHE A 492 -23.87 -14.47 31.72
C PHE A 492 -24.40 -13.81 33.01
N GLY A 493 -23.81 -14.11 34.17
CA GLY A 493 -24.19 -13.60 35.48
C GLY A 493 -23.57 -12.25 35.87
N GLY A 494 -22.43 -11.90 35.27
CA GLY A 494 -21.59 -10.76 35.66
C GLY A 494 -20.84 -10.98 36.98
N ASP A 495 -20.57 -12.23 37.37
CA ASP A 495 -19.88 -12.56 38.63
C ASP A 495 -18.39 -12.92 38.45
N GLY A 496 -17.90 -12.85 37.21
CA GLY A 496 -16.53 -13.17 36.80
C GLY A 496 -16.32 -14.65 36.47
N LYS A 497 -17.34 -15.51 36.58
CA LYS A 497 -17.23 -16.93 36.26
C LYS A 497 -17.85 -17.23 34.90
N ALA A 498 -17.21 -18.13 34.16
CA ALA A 498 -17.79 -18.66 32.95
C ALA A 498 -18.98 -19.58 33.24
N ASP A 499 -20.13 -19.27 32.65
CA ASP A 499 -21.34 -20.07 32.66
C ASP A 499 -21.46 -20.90 31.38
N LEU A 500 -22.41 -21.84 31.32
CA LEU A 500 -22.63 -22.68 30.14
C LEU A 500 -23.87 -22.27 29.35
N LEU A 501 -23.69 -21.97 28.06
CA LEU A 501 -24.79 -21.94 27.10
C LEU A 501 -24.99 -23.34 26.51
N LEU A 502 -26.19 -23.90 26.67
CA LEU A 502 -26.52 -25.26 26.25
C LEU A 502 -27.63 -25.25 25.21
N ARG A 503 -27.51 -26.13 24.21
CA ARG A 503 -28.49 -26.27 23.14
C ARG A 503 -28.96 -27.71 23.00
N ASN A 504 -30.26 -27.91 22.87
CA ASN A 504 -30.87 -29.19 22.54
C ASN A 504 -31.22 -29.26 21.05
N ASP A 505 -30.55 -30.13 20.30
CA ASP A 505 -30.74 -30.23 18.85
C ASP A 505 -32.09 -30.85 18.46
N SER A 506 -32.58 -31.77 19.28
CA SER A 506 -33.83 -32.49 19.05
C SER A 506 -35.07 -31.64 19.33
N LEU A 507 -34.97 -30.72 20.30
CA LEU A 507 -36.09 -29.91 20.78
C LEU A 507 -36.02 -28.44 20.34
N GLY A 508 -34.89 -27.97 19.81
CA GLY A 508 -34.69 -26.55 19.50
C GLY A 508 -34.72 -25.65 20.74
N GLN A 509 -34.29 -26.21 21.89
CA GLN A 509 -34.28 -25.50 23.17
C GLN A 509 -32.88 -25.03 23.51
N VAL A 510 -32.80 -23.93 24.24
CA VAL A 510 -31.56 -23.37 24.77
C VAL A 510 -31.72 -23.12 26.26
N ALA A 511 -30.65 -23.29 27.01
CA ALA A 511 -30.59 -23.01 28.43
C ALA A 511 -29.23 -22.42 28.79
N VAL A 512 -29.22 -21.52 29.77
CA VAL A 512 -27.98 -21.07 30.42
C VAL A 512 -27.89 -21.78 31.76
N TRP A 513 -26.77 -22.41 32.05
CA TRP A 513 -26.47 -22.96 33.38
C TRP A 513 -25.41 -22.09 34.02
N GLN A 514 -25.80 -21.37 35.07
CA GLN A 514 -24.88 -20.52 35.81
C GLN A 514 -23.98 -21.38 36.71
N MET A 515 -22.68 -21.25 36.54
CA MET A 515 -21.66 -22.06 37.19
C MET A 515 -21.20 -21.42 38.51
N ASP A 516 -20.68 -22.24 39.42
CA ASP A 516 -20.08 -21.79 40.68
C ASP A 516 -18.84 -22.63 40.97
N GLY A 517 -17.90 -22.64 40.02
CA GLY A 517 -16.72 -23.50 40.01
C GLY A 517 -17.04 -24.98 39.81
N THR A 518 -16.49 -25.83 40.68
CA THR A 518 -16.60 -27.30 40.60
C THR A 518 -17.94 -27.88 41.09
N GLY A 519 -18.86 -27.01 41.56
CA GLY A 519 -20.15 -27.36 42.14
C GLY A 519 -21.22 -27.82 41.13
N GLU A 520 -22.44 -28.05 41.63
CA GLU A 520 -23.61 -28.20 40.74
C GLU A 520 -24.09 -26.81 40.31
N PRO A 521 -24.29 -26.55 39.01
CA PRO A 521 -24.72 -25.25 38.54
C PRO A 521 -26.17 -24.93 38.88
N VAL A 522 -26.49 -23.64 38.89
CA VAL A 522 -27.87 -23.17 38.86
C VAL A 522 -28.40 -23.32 37.44
N ARG A 523 -29.19 -24.37 37.23
CA ARG A 523 -29.78 -24.68 35.92
C ARG A 523 -30.90 -23.70 35.61
N GLY A 524 -30.66 -22.83 34.64
CA GLY A 524 -31.64 -21.86 34.18
C GLY A 524 -32.85 -22.47 33.47
N SER A 525 -33.84 -21.63 33.21
CA SER A 525 -35.01 -22.03 32.43
C SER A 525 -34.67 -22.27 30.96
N THR A 526 -35.30 -23.27 30.34
CA THR A 526 -35.17 -23.47 28.89
C THR A 526 -36.05 -22.50 28.12
N PHE A 527 -35.53 -21.90 27.06
CA PHE A 527 -36.31 -21.12 26.09
C PHE A 527 -36.21 -21.71 24.68
N GLU A 528 -37.26 -21.53 23.90
CA GLU A 528 -37.32 -22.04 22.52
C GLU A 528 -36.64 -21.07 21.56
N VAL A 529 -35.80 -21.62 20.69
CA VAL A 529 -35.20 -20.91 19.57
C VAL A 529 -35.78 -21.51 18.28
N PRO A 530 -36.39 -20.71 17.39
CA PRO A 530 -36.98 -21.23 16.17
C PRO A 530 -35.96 -21.98 15.30
N ALA A 531 -36.45 -22.94 14.51
CA ALA A 531 -35.61 -23.69 13.60
C ALA A 531 -34.84 -22.76 12.64
N GLY A 532 -33.58 -23.11 12.36
CA GLY A 532 -32.70 -22.35 11.45
C GLY A 532 -31.80 -21.33 12.13
N TRP A 533 -32.05 -20.96 13.40
CA TRP A 533 -31.17 -20.04 14.14
C TRP A 533 -29.99 -20.78 14.79
N GLN A 534 -28.79 -20.23 14.67
CA GLN A 534 -27.54 -20.74 15.23
C GLN A 534 -26.83 -19.65 16.01
N VAL A 535 -26.16 -20.02 17.11
CA VAL A 535 -25.25 -19.12 17.82
C VAL A 535 -24.07 -18.82 16.90
N GLN A 536 -23.66 -17.57 16.81
CA GLN A 536 -22.49 -17.14 16.03
C GLN A 536 -21.38 -16.59 16.92
N ALA A 537 -21.75 -15.91 18.01
CA ALA A 537 -20.82 -15.39 18.99
C ALA A 537 -21.53 -15.22 20.34
N ILE A 538 -20.74 -15.21 21.41
CA ILE A 538 -21.15 -14.88 22.77
C ILE A 538 -20.15 -13.84 23.27
N ASP A 539 -20.63 -12.65 23.59
CA ASP A 539 -19.79 -11.51 23.98
C ASP A 539 -20.67 -10.42 24.61
N ASP A 540 -20.07 -9.42 25.27
CA ASP A 540 -20.79 -8.29 25.86
C ASP A 540 -21.12 -7.23 24.80
N PHE A 541 -22.26 -7.38 24.12
CA PHE A 541 -22.66 -6.50 23.01
C PHE A 541 -23.24 -5.16 23.50
N ASN A 542 -23.61 -5.04 24.78
CA ASN A 542 -24.23 -3.84 25.33
C ASN A 542 -23.39 -3.13 26.41
N GLY A 543 -22.22 -3.67 26.75
CA GLY A 543 -21.26 -3.12 27.69
C GLY A 543 -21.68 -3.21 29.17
N ASP A 544 -22.64 -4.07 29.53
CA ASP A 544 -23.16 -4.17 30.90
C ASP A 544 -22.34 -5.10 31.81
N GLY A 545 -21.29 -5.72 31.26
CA GLY A 545 -20.42 -6.68 31.92
C GLY A 545 -20.96 -8.11 31.93
N LYS A 546 -22.02 -8.40 31.18
CA LYS A 546 -22.55 -9.75 30.99
C LYS A 546 -22.47 -10.16 29.54
N ALA A 547 -22.31 -11.45 29.33
CA ALA A 547 -22.30 -12.02 28.00
C ALA A 547 -23.70 -12.04 27.38
N ASP A 548 -23.78 -11.59 26.13
CA ASP A 548 -24.95 -11.61 25.26
C ASP A 548 -24.78 -12.64 24.14
N ILE A 549 -25.83 -12.92 23.37
CA ILE A 549 -25.79 -13.95 22.33
C ILE A 549 -26.11 -13.37 20.95
N LEU A 550 -25.19 -13.52 20.00
CA LEU A 550 -25.43 -13.26 18.59
C LEU A 550 -25.97 -14.52 17.90
N TRP A 551 -27.16 -14.41 17.32
CA TRP A 551 -27.83 -15.45 16.56
C TRP A 551 -27.84 -15.11 15.07
N ARG A 552 -27.74 -16.15 14.23
CA ARG A 552 -27.96 -16.05 12.79
C ARG A 552 -28.96 -17.10 12.32
N ASN A 553 -29.94 -16.68 11.54
CA ASN A 553 -30.83 -17.59 10.84
C ASN A 553 -30.22 -18.04 9.52
N GLN A 554 -29.84 -19.31 9.42
CA GLN A 554 -29.22 -19.89 8.23
C GLN A 554 -30.14 -19.98 7.01
N GLN A 555 -31.47 -19.88 7.20
CA GLN A 555 -32.45 -19.96 6.10
C GLN A 555 -32.90 -18.58 5.61
N ALA A 556 -32.99 -17.62 6.53
CA ALA A 556 -33.50 -16.29 6.24
C ALA A 556 -32.40 -15.23 6.09
N GLY A 557 -31.14 -15.56 6.39
CA GLY A 557 -30.01 -14.65 6.21
C GLY A 557 -29.94 -13.50 7.20
N VAL A 558 -30.85 -13.46 8.17
CA VAL A 558 -30.96 -12.40 9.19
C VAL A 558 -30.23 -12.76 10.48
N MET A 559 -29.90 -11.74 11.25
CA MET A 559 -29.22 -11.86 12.54
C MET A 559 -30.08 -11.30 13.68
N SER A 560 -29.76 -11.69 14.91
CA SER A 560 -30.42 -11.21 16.12
C SER A 560 -29.45 -11.21 17.29
N VAL A 561 -29.29 -10.09 17.99
CA VAL A 561 -28.58 -10.06 19.27
C VAL A 561 -29.60 -10.15 20.39
N TRP A 562 -29.34 -11.08 21.31
CA TRP A 562 -30.14 -11.29 22.50
C TRP A 562 -29.34 -10.79 23.69
N GLU A 563 -29.72 -9.63 24.21
CA GLU A 563 -29.16 -9.11 25.46
C GLU A 563 -29.62 -10.01 26.60
N MET A 564 -28.70 -10.57 27.37
CA MET A 564 -28.95 -11.53 28.43
C MET A 564 -28.84 -10.87 29.81
N ASP A 565 -29.62 -11.37 30.77
CA ASP A 565 -29.50 -11.02 32.19
C ASP A 565 -29.53 -12.33 32.98
N GLY A 566 -28.37 -12.97 33.11
CA GLY A 566 -28.26 -14.30 33.66
C GLY A 566 -28.86 -15.36 32.73
N ASP A 567 -29.91 -16.05 33.18
CA ASP A 567 -30.51 -17.18 32.44
C ASP A 567 -31.65 -16.79 31.50
N ALA A 568 -31.92 -15.49 31.32
CA ALA A 568 -33.01 -15.00 30.50
C ALA A 568 -32.56 -13.90 29.54
N ALA A 569 -33.15 -13.88 28.34
CA ALA A 569 -32.99 -12.78 27.40
C ALA A 569 -33.81 -11.56 27.84
N ALA A 570 -33.14 -10.47 28.22
CA ALA A 570 -33.73 -9.20 28.60
C ALA A 570 -34.29 -8.45 27.38
N GLN A 571 -33.52 -8.38 26.28
CA GLN A 571 -33.93 -7.74 25.03
C GLN A 571 -33.48 -8.52 23.80
N ARG A 572 -34.08 -8.21 22.64
CA ARG A 572 -33.75 -8.83 21.35
C ARG A 572 -33.82 -7.80 20.24
N TYR A 573 -32.77 -7.73 19.43
CA TYR A 573 -32.69 -6.86 18.27
C TYR A 573 -32.47 -7.70 17.02
N ASP A 574 -33.48 -7.77 16.16
CA ASP A 574 -33.36 -8.41 14.85
C ASP A 574 -32.83 -7.40 13.83
N PHE A 575 -31.82 -7.80 13.06
CA PHE A 575 -31.21 -6.95 12.04
C PHE A 575 -30.77 -7.77 10.82
N GLY A 576 -30.60 -7.07 9.71
CA GLY A 576 -30.22 -7.66 8.43
C GLY A 576 -29.73 -6.60 7.45
N PHE A 577 -29.18 -7.07 6.33
CA PHE A 577 -28.58 -6.29 5.27
C PHE A 577 -28.82 -7.04 3.96
N ASP A 578 -28.93 -6.35 2.82
CA ASP A 578 -29.42 -6.92 1.56
C ASP A 578 -28.85 -8.32 1.23
N GLY A 579 -29.69 -9.35 1.32
CA GLY A 579 -29.32 -10.75 1.06
C GLY A 579 -28.95 -11.57 2.30
N ASP A 580 -28.40 -12.76 2.09
CA ASP A 580 -27.98 -13.63 3.20
C ASP A 580 -26.64 -13.14 3.78
N LEU A 581 -26.62 -12.75 5.04
CA LEU A 581 -25.39 -12.33 5.74
C LEU A 581 -24.61 -13.51 6.27
N THR A 582 -23.28 -13.41 6.30
CA THR A 582 -22.35 -14.30 7.00
C THR A 582 -21.49 -13.47 7.93
N VAL A 583 -21.43 -13.83 9.21
CA VAL A 583 -20.55 -13.15 10.19
C VAL A 583 -19.10 -13.47 9.82
N LEU A 584 -18.29 -12.43 9.69
CA LEU A 584 -16.85 -12.55 9.45
C LEU A 584 -16.05 -12.35 10.74
N ALA A 585 -16.42 -11.36 11.56
CA ALA A 585 -15.77 -11.09 12.84
C ALA A 585 -16.73 -10.46 13.84
N VAL A 586 -16.47 -10.70 15.13
CA VAL A 586 -17.05 -9.98 16.28
C VAL A 586 -15.89 -9.45 17.10
N ARG A 587 -15.79 -8.13 17.20
CA ARG A 587 -14.74 -7.41 17.93
C ARG A 587 -15.14 -5.93 18.05
N ASP A 588 -14.45 -5.16 18.87
CA ASP A 588 -14.62 -3.71 18.91
C ASP A 588 -14.27 -3.06 17.55
N LEU A 589 -15.27 -2.47 16.90
CA LEU A 589 -15.15 -1.82 15.59
C LEU A 589 -15.09 -0.28 15.67
N SER A 590 -15.21 0.27 16.87
CA SER A 590 -15.28 1.71 17.16
C SER A 590 -14.15 2.19 18.07
N ALA A 591 -13.35 1.27 18.62
CA ALA A 591 -12.34 1.51 19.64
C ALA A 591 -12.92 2.19 20.90
N ASP A 592 -14.19 1.91 21.22
CA ASP A 592 -14.90 2.44 22.37
C ASP A 592 -15.16 1.41 23.48
N GLY A 593 -14.64 0.19 23.29
CA GLY A 593 -14.80 -0.96 24.16
C GLY A 593 -16.08 -1.76 23.93
N GLN A 594 -16.92 -1.38 22.96
CA GLN A 594 -18.15 -2.12 22.63
C GLN A 594 -17.93 -3.02 21.42
N GLN A 595 -18.47 -4.23 21.50
CA GLN A 595 -18.36 -5.19 20.41
C GLN A 595 -19.20 -4.75 19.21
N GLY A 596 -18.62 -4.84 18.02
CA GLY A 596 -19.30 -4.72 16.73
C GLY A 596 -19.24 -6.02 15.94
N ILE A 597 -19.99 -6.07 14.84
CA ILE A 597 -20.04 -7.23 13.96
C ILE A 597 -19.67 -6.81 12.54
N LEU A 598 -18.66 -7.46 11.97
CA LEU A 598 -18.42 -7.43 10.53
C LEU A 598 -19.14 -8.60 9.88
N ALA A 599 -19.96 -8.33 8.85
CA ALA A 599 -20.62 -9.36 8.08
C ALA A 599 -20.52 -9.11 6.57
N ARG A 600 -20.61 -10.21 5.81
CA ARG A 600 -20.64 -10.22 4.34
C ARG A 600 -21.97 -10.74 3.83
N ALA A 601 -22.59 -9.99 2.94
CA ALA A 601 -23.76 -10.41 2.20
C ALA A 601 -23.39 -11.36 1.05
N SER A 602 -24.35 -12.20 0.64
CA SER A 602 -24.19 -13.16 -0.46
C SER A 602 -23.78 -12.56 -1.82
N ASN A 603 -23.95 -11.25 -2.01
CA ASN A 603 -23.56 -10.50 -3.21
C ASN A 603 -22.15 -9.89 -3.12
N GLY A 604 -21.43 -10.09 -2.01
CA GLY A 604 -20.09 -9.54 -1.76
C GLY A 604 -20.06 -8.24 -0.96
N ASP A 605 -21.22 -7.64 -0.64
CA ASP A 605 -21.26 -6.41 0.14
C ASP A 605 -20.83 -6.66 1.60
N LEU A 606 -20.05 -5.74 2.14
CA LEU A 606 -19.56 -5.78 3.51
C LEU A 606 -20.29 -4.73 4.36
N ALA A 607 -20.72 -5.15 5.56
CA ALA A 607 -21.45 -4.33 6.50
C ALA A 607 -20.87 -4.45 7.91
N ALA A 608 -20.67 -3.31 8.57
CA ALA A 608 -20.36 -3.22 9.98
C ALA A 608 -21.64 -2.88 10.76
N PHE A 609 -21.92 -3.65 11.80
CA PHE A 609 -22.97 -3.39 12.76
C PHE A 609 -22.33 -2.92 14.06
N MET A 610 -22.60 -1.67 14.45
CA MET A 610 -22.08 -1.08 15.68
C MET A 610 -23.22 -0.93 16.68
N PHE A 611 -22.99 -1.43 17.89
CA PHE A 611 -23.94 -1.33 18.99
C PHE A 611 -23.68 -0.02 19.75
N ASN A 612 -24.75 0.53 20.32
CA ASN A 612 -24.67 1.70 21.18
C ASN A 612 -25.59 1.43 22.36
N ASP A 613 -25.06 1.42 23.58
CA ASP A 613 -25.74 1.25 24.88
C ASP A 613 -27.28 1.31 24.82
N GLY A 614 -27.91 0.14 24.72
CA GLY A 614 -29.38 -0.02 24.81
C GLY A 614 -30.19 0.50 23.60
N ALA A 615 -29.56 0.64 22.44
CA ALA A 615 -30.21 0.95 21.18
C ALA A 615 -30.01 -0.17 20.14
N ALA A 616 -30.88 -0.18 19.12
CA ALA A 616 -30.69 -1.07 17.98
C ALA A 616 -29.36 -0.77 17.27
N PRO A 617 -28.65 -1.80 16.74
CA PRO A 617 -27.38 -1.59 16.08
C PRO A 617 -27.50 -0.66 14.88
N THR A 618 -26.52 0.22 14.73
CA THR A 618 -26.35 1.04 13.54
C THR A 618 -25.59 0.25 12.48
N VAL A 619 -25.89 0.48 11.20
CA VAL A 619 -25.28 -0.24 10.08
C VAL A 619 -24.49 0.73 9.22
N ALA A 620 -23.21 0.43 9.00
CA ALA A 620 -22.35 1.09 8.04
C ALA A 620 -22.05 0.14 6.88
N ALA A 621 -22.34 0.55 5.65
CA ALA A 621 -21.87 -0.15 4.46
C ALA A 621 -20.38 0.18 4.29
N ILE A 622 -19.54 -0.85 4.31
CA ILE A 622 -18.09 -0.69 4.30
C ILE A 622 -17.56 -0.80 2.86
N GLY A 623 -18.27 -1.49 1.97
CA GLY A 623 -17.84 -1.62 0.58
C GLY A 623 -18.31 -2.93 -0.03
N GLN A 624 -17.70 -3.30 -1.14
CA GLN A 624 -17.99 -4.56 -1.83
C GLN A 624 -16.68 -5.23 -2.23
N LEU A 625 -16.50 -6.48 -1.79
CA LEU A 625 -15.41 -7.32 -2.26
C LEU A 625 -15.96 -8.58 -2.94
N PRO A 626 -15.27 -9.09 -3.98
CA PRO A 626 -15.62 -10.37 -4.56
C PRO A 626 -15.65 -11.48 -3.50
N THR A 627 -16.54 -12.45 -3.65
CA THR A 627 -16.79 -13.46 -2.61
C THR A 627 -15.67 -14.48 -2.42
N ASP A 628 -14.69 -14.49 -3.31
CA ASP A 628 -13.43 -15.25 -3.21
C ASP A 628 -12.37 -14.58 -2.35
N TRP A 629 -12.62 -13.36 -1.86
CA TRP A 629 -11.76 -12.71 -0.88
C TRP A 629 -12.15 -13.16 0.54
N ASP A 630 -11.22 -13.73 1.28
CA ASP A 630 -11.44 -14.19 2.65
C ASP A 630 -10.90 -13.18 3.67
N LEU A 631 -11.62 -12.99 4.78
CA LEU A 631 -11.10 -12.21 5.91
C LEU A 631 -9.94 -13.00 6.56
N LEU A 632 -8.82 -12.33 6.81
CA LEU A 632 -7.66 -12.90 7.48
C LEU A 632 -7.78 -12.91 9.01
#